data_AF-A0A2N1QFR2-F1
#
_entry.id   AF-A0A2N1QFR2-F1
#
_cell.length_a   1.000
_cell.length_b   1.000
_cell.length_c   1.000
_cell.angle_alpha   90.00
_cell.angle_beta   90.00
_cell.angle_gamma   90.00
#
_symmetry.space_group_name_H-M   'P 1'
#
loop_
_entity.id
_entity.type
_entity.pdbx_description
1 polymer ?
#
loop_
_entity_poly.entity_id
_entity_poly.type
_entity_poly.pdbx_seq_one_letter_code
_entity_poly.pdbx_strand_id
1 'polypeptide(L)'
;MAFTKKLLFIVIVFSFVLSLGFPVVKANSGPPANIQINIINYGNVEFSLDLLIYKEVAPTENEINLAKDKILNQDNPFEYSLFDEEYAEYRDSEGYVSNSLYGSSDYFYFHQNDTNHTSFVQLWMDIPREFKILLYISDGIIITSDLIIMEQYDYRLTYDLEGVDLSFNQTNVGVISGFNGKPWLNVTTWFNFLLRLILTLAIELGLLYLFNFRKKWTFLIILGMNIISQVILNIVLISVYYTSFDNGYAFPVTLIIGEFFVFLGEALFVSILIKEHKLGRRIGYSLVANTLSLVIGLLLASWLSFII
;
A
#
# COMPACT_ATOMS: atom_id res chain seq x y z
N MET A 1 -19.64 8.39 40.64
CA MET A 1 -18.25 8.90 40.46
C MET A 1 -17.22 7.84 40.06
N ALA A 2 -17.32 6.58 40.51
CA ALA A 2 -16.35 5.52 40.12
C ALA A 2 -16.54 5.00 38.68
N PHE A 3 -17.76 5.05 38.13
CA PHE A 3 -18.07 4.62 36.75
C PHE A 3 -17.45 5.56 35.70
N THR A 4 -17.51 6.87 35.94
CA THR A 4 -16.90 7.90 35.07
C THR A 4 -15.37 7.85 35.07
N LYS A 5 -14.73 7.55 36.21
CA LYS A 5 -13.27 7.36 36.26
C LYS A 5 -12.79 6.12 35.50
N LYS A 6 -13.57 5.04 35.54
CA LYS A 6 -13.28 3.80 34.77
C LYS A 6 -13.45 4.02 33.28
N LEU A 7 -14.53 4.70 32.87
CA LEU A 7 -14.79 5.05 31.48
C LEU A 7 -13.71 5.98 30.91
N LEU A 8 -13.25 6.97 31.68
CA LEU A 8 -12.16 7.87 31.28
C LEU A 8 -10.84 7.11 31.07
N PHE A 9 -10.51 6.19 31.97
CA PHE A 9 -9.30 5.37 31.84
C PHE A 9 -9.35 4.43 30.63
N ILE A 10 -10.53 3.88 30.35
CA ILE A 10 -10.83 3.08 29.16
C ILE A 10 -10.60 3.89 27.87
N VAL A 11 -11.13 5.11 27.82
CA VAL A 11 -10.92 6.03 26.70
C VAL A 11 -9.43 6.36 26.56
N ILE A 12 -8.70 6.54 27.66
CA ILE A 12 -7.25 6.80 27.61
C ILE A 12 -6.48 5.61 27.04
N VAL A 13 -6.77 4.38 27.48
CA VAL A 13 -6.10 3.18 26.95
C VAL A 13 -6.41 3.01 25.46
N PHE A 14 -7.67 3.15 25.04
CA PHE A 14 -8.03 3.06 23.63
C PHE A 14 -7.46 4.20 22.79
N SER A 15 -7.47 5.44 23.29
CA SER A 15 -6.79 6.58 22.67
C SER A 15 -5.28 6.37 22.59
N PHE A 16 -4.68 5.68 23.56
CA PHE A 16 -3.27 5.32 23.53
C PHE A 16 -2.99 4.25 22.46
N VAL A 17 -3.82 3.21 22.34
CA VAL A 17 -3.75 2.24 21.22
C VAL A 17 -3.91 2.92 19.86
N LEU A 18 -4.84 3.87 19.74
CA LEU A 18 -4.99 4.69 18.55
C LEU A 18 -3.73 5.56 18.30
N SER A 19 -3.10 6.08 19.35
CA SER A 19 -1.84 6.86 19.24
C SER A 19 -0.62 6.03 18.91
N LEU A 20 -0.68 4.70 19.07
CA LEU A 20 0.39 3.79 18.68
C LEU A 20 0.42 3.49 17.19
N GLY A 21 -0.56 3.99 16.42
CA GLY A 21 -0.53 4.02 14.96
C GLY A 21 0.62 4.85 14.35
N PHE A 22 1.54 5.35 15.17
CA PHE A 22 2.74 6.05 14.73
C PHE A 22 4.04 5.36 15.19
N PRO A 23 4.36 4.12 14.75
CA PRO A 23 5.75 3.75 14.69
C PRO A 23 6.36 4.54 13.51
N VAL A 24 6.81 5.77 13.77
CA VAL A 24 7.81 6.43 12.91
C VAL A 24 9.14 5.75 13.18
N VAL A 25 9.23 4.47 12.83
CA VAL A 25 10.52 3.78 12.75
C VAL A 25 11.10 4.19 11.41
N LYS A 26 11.77 5.36 11.39
CA LYS A 26 12.67 5.74 10.31
C LYS A 26 13.96 4.92 10.43
N ALA A 27 13.87 3.64 10.14
CA ALA A 27 15.04 2.85 9.80
C ALA A 27 15.38 3.16 8.33
N ASN A 28 16.45 3.92 8.16
CA ASN A 28 16.97 4.44 6.89
C ASN A 28 16.97 3.36 5.79
N SER A 29 16.08 3.49 4.81
CA SER A 29 15.95 2.59 3.66
C SER A 29 15.71 3.41 2.39
N GLY A 30 16.66 4.28 2.02
CA GLY A 30 16.57 5.13 0.83
C GLY A 30 15.37 6.10 0.81
N PRO A 31 15.30 7.04 -0.15
CA PRO A 31 14.03 7.67 -0.45
C PRO A 31 13.07 6.57 -0.96
N PRO A 32 11.86 6.44 -0.40
CA PRO A 32 10.89 5.48 -0.93
C PRO A 32 10.65 5.77 -2.42
N ALA A 33 10.53 4.71 -3.24
CA ALA A 33 10.09 4.88 -4.62
C ALA A 33 8.71 5.54 -4.59
N ASN A 34 8.55 6.61 -5.38
CA ASN A 34 7.30 7.35 -5.43
C ASN A 34 6.32 6.63 -6.38
N ILE A 35 6.75 6.15 -7.56
CA ILE A 35 5.99 5.19 -8.41
C ILE A 35 6.75 3.88 -8.53
N GLN A 36 6.02 2.78 -8.60
CA GLN A 36 6.46 1.58 -9.31
C GLN A 36 5.49 1.25 -10.46
N ILE A 37 5.98 1.17 -11.70
CA ILE A 37 5.16 0.81 -12.87
C ILE A 37 5.56 -0.59 -13.31
N ASN A 38 4.66 -1.56 -13.21
CA ASN A 38 4.82 -2.88 -13.80
C ASN A 38 4.21 -2.88 -15.19
N ILE A 39 4.97 -3.21 -16.21
CA ILE A 39 4.50 -3.30 -17.60
C ILE A 39 4.47 -4.77 -17.98
N ILE A 40 3.33 -5.23 -18.49
CA ILE A 40 3.10 -6.64 -18.81
C ILE A 40 2.50 -6.77 -20.22
N ASN A 41 2.59 -7.98 -20.78
CA ASN A 41 1.99 -8.34 -22.07
C ASN A 41 2.52 -7.54 -23.27
N TYR A 42 3.76 -7.04 -23.21
CA TYR A 42 4.42 -6.34 -24.33
C TYR A 42 5.12 -7.25 -25.35
N GLY A 43 5.01 -8.58 -25.18
CA GLY A 43 5.70 -9.55 -26.05
C GLY A 43 7.22 -9.38 -26.04
N ASN A 44 7.90 -9.70 -27.14
CA ASN A 44 9.37 -9.59 -27.27
C ASN A 44 9.84 -8.21 -27.73
N VAL A 45 9.12 -7.15 -27.38
CA VAL A 45 9.44 -5.78 -27.84
C VAL A 45 10.34 -5.09 -26.82
N GLU A 46 11.46 -4.55 -27.29
CA GLU A 46 12.28 -3.62 -26.52
C GLU A 46 11.68 -2.21 -26.61
N PHE A 47 11.62 -1.51 -25.48
CA PHE A 47 11.10 -0.17 -25.41
C PHE A 47 11.86 0.67 -24.40
N SER A 48 11.91 1.98 -24.62
CA SER A 48 12.23 2.98 -23.61
C SER A 48 10.96 3.60 -23.05
N LEU A 49 11.02 4.09 -21.82
CA LEU A 49 9.88 4.65 -21.14
C LEU A 49 10.13 6.10 -20.76
N ASP A 50 9.08 6.91 -20.89
CA ASP A 50 9.02 8.26 -20.35
C ASP A 50 7.64 8.51 -19.73
N LEU A 51 7.56 9.56 -18.91
CA LEU A 51 6.27 10.10 -18.46
C LEU A 51 5.97 11.35 -19.28
N LEU A 52 4.73 11.51 -19.71
CA LEU A 52 4.30 12.73 -20.37
C LEU A 52 3.57 13.64 -19.38
N ILE A 53 3.96 14.92 -19.36
CA ILE A 53 3.35 15.96 -18.51
C ILE A 53 2.68 17.03 -19.36
N TYR A 54 1.60 17.58 -18.83
CA TYR A 54 0.90 18.66 -19.52
C TYR A 54 1.73 19.95 -19.50
N LYS A 55 1.92 20.55 -20.68
CA LYS A 55 2.55 21.88 -20.83
C LYS A 55 1.65 22.78 -21.68
N GLU A 56 1.08 23.79 -21.03
CA GLU A 56 0.16 24.76 -21.67
C GLU A 56 0.82 25.45 -22.88
N VAL A 57 2.07 25.90 -22.70
CA VAL A 57 2.86 26.54 -23.75
C VAL A 57 3.84 25.54 -24.34
N ALA A 58 3.82 25.38 -25.66
CA ALA A 58 4.76 24.50 -26.36
C ALA A 58 6.22 24.90 -26.07
N PRO A 59 7.15 23.92 -26.00
CA PRO A 59 8.57 24.23 -25.87
C PRO A 59 9.06 25.17 -26.98
N THR A 60 9.89 26.12 -26.60
CA THR A 60 10.57 27.03 -27.52
C THR A 60 11.65 26.29 -28.32
N GLU A 61 12.06 26.86 -29.46
CA GLU A 61 13.14 26.30 -30.28
C GLU A 61 14.43 26.06 -29.49
N ASN A 62 14.77 26.97 -28.57
CA ASN A 62 15.94 26.82 -27.70
C ASN A 62 15.79 25.65 -26.71
N GLU A 63 14.60 25.45 -26.14
CA GLU A 63 14.33 24.30 -25.26
C GLU A 63 14.38 22.98 -26.04
N ILE A 64 13.88 22.96 -27.28
CA ILE A 64 13.95 21.80 -28.17
C ILE A 64 15.40 21.46 -28.50
N ASN A 65 16.22 22.45 -28.88
CA ASN A 65 17.63 22.20 -29.19
C ASN A 65 18.40 21.66 -27.98
N LEU A 66 18.13 22.17 -26.78
CA LEU A 66 18.73 21.63 -25.55
C LEU A 66 18.27 20.20 -25.27
N ALA A 67 17.01 19.88 -25.53
CA ALA A 67 16.46 18.54 -25.38
C ALA A 67 17.08 17.55 -26.38
N LYS A 68 17.28 17.97 -27.63
CA LYS A 68 18.01 17.18 -28.64
C LYS A 68 19.43 16.88 -28.19
N ASP A 69 20.16 17.89 -27.70
CA ASP A 69 21.51 17.70 -27.17
C ASP A 69 21.55 16.67 -26.03
N LYS A 70 20.57 16.68 -25.10
CA LYS A 70 20.50 15.67 -24.02
C LYS A 70 20.37 14.24 -24.56
N ILE A 71 19.50 14.03 -25.55
CA ILE A 71 19.29 12.71 -26.16
C ILE A 71 20.55 12.26 -26.91
N LEU A 72 21.11 13.14 -27.76
CA LEU A 72 22.30 12.85 -28.57
C LEU A 72 23.54 12.55 -27.72
N ASN A 73 23.72 13.25 -26.61
CA ASN A 73 24.82 13.01 -25.68
C ASN A 73 24.58 11.83 -24.74
N GLN A 74 23.39 11.19 -24.81
CA GLN A 74 22.98 10.09 -23.93
C GLN A 74 23.09 10.46 -22.44
N ASP A 75 22.77 11.72 -22.12
CA ASP A 75 22.74 12.18 -20.74
C ASP A 75 21.65 11.43 -19.96
N ASN A 76 21.88 11.17 -18.67
CA ASN A 76 20.86 10.54 -17.81
C ASN A 76 19.52 11.31 -17.89
N PRO A 77 18.36 10.65 -18.05
CA PRO A 77 18.12 9.20 -18.02
C PRO A 77 18.15 8.47 -19.38
N PHE A 78 18.64 9.11 -20.44
CA PHE A 78 18.61 8.60 -21.81
C PHE A 78 19.78 7.65 -22.16
N GLU A 79 20.66 7.34 -21.19
CA GLU A 79 21.75 6.38 -21.36
C GLU A 79 21.18 5.00 -21.76
N TYR A 80 21.63 4.45 -22.88
CA TYR A 80 21.12 3.19 -23.48
C TYR A 80 19.62 3.18 -23.82
N SER A 81 18.99 4.35 -23.97
CA SER A 81 17.60 4.45 -24.42
C SER A 81 17.46 4.35 -25.94
N LEU A 82 16.25 4.06 -26.42
CA LEU A 82 15.85 3.97 -27.82
C LEU A 82 15.42 5.32 -28.40
N PHE A 83 15.30 6.37 -27.56
CA PHE A 83 14.86 7.70 -28.00
C PHE A 83 15.83 8.29 -29.01
N ASP A 84 15.29 8.88 -30.08
CA ASP A 84 16.06 9.66 -31.06
C ASP A 84 15.82 11.16 -30.87
N GLU A 85 16.57 11.99 -31.62
CA GLU A 85 16.48 13.45 -31.51
C GLU A 85 15.12 14.01 -31.96
N GLU A 86 14.35 13.28 -32.77
CA GLU A 86 13.02 13.71 -33.21
C GLU A 86 12.02 13.64 -32.05
N TYR A 87 12.23 12.74 -31.09
CA TYR A 87 11.42 12.66 -29.87
C TYR A 87 11.40 13.98 -29.07
N ALA A 88 12.44 14.81 -29.16
CA ALA A 88 12.44 16.13 -28.53
C ALA A 88 11.30 17.04 -29.05
N GLU A 89 10.84 16.82 -30.28
CA GLU A 89 9.73 17.59 -30.85
C GLU A 89 8.36 17.00 -30.52
N TYR A 90 8.33 15.82 -29.87
CA TYR A 90 7.09 15.14 -29.57
C TYR A 90 6.20 15.94 -28.61
N ARG A 91 4.99 16.20 -29.07
CA ARG A 91 3.88 16.75 -28.29
C ARG A 91 2.60 16.08 -28.73
N ASP A 92 1.89 15.47 -27.79
CA ASP A 92 0.62 14.82 -28.11
C ASP A 92 -0.47 15.85 -28.46
N SER A 93 -1.60 15.37 -28.99
CA SER A 93 -2.71 16.23 -29.39
C SER A 93 -3.36 16.99 -28.24
N GLU A 94 -3.13 16.58 -27.00
CA GLU A 94 -3.68 17.17 -25.77
C GLU A 94 -2.67 18.12 -25.09
N GLY A 95 -1.47 18.28 -25.66
CA GLY A 95 -0.44 19.20 -25.19
C GLY A 95 0.52 18.60 -24.17
N TYR A 96 0.55 17.29 -24.02
CA TYR A 96 1.52 16.61 -23.16
C TYR A 96 2.87 16.43 -23.87
N VAL A 97 3.95 16.64 -23.12
CA VAL A 97 5.35 16.58 -23.57
C VAL A 97 6.18 15.72 -22.63
N SER A 98 7.39 15.33 -23.05
CA SER A 98 8.34 14.57 -22.24
C SER A 98 8.64 15.24 -20.88
N ASN A 99 8.43 14.49 -19.79
CA ASN A 99 8.82 14.90 -18.45
C ASN A 99 10.34 14.82 -18.26
N SER A 100 11.00 13.85 -18.87
CA SER A 100 12.46 13.69 -18.80
C SER A 100 13.20 14.84 -19.50
N LEU A 101 12.62 15.41 -20.57
CA LEU A 101 13.22 16.54 -21.31
C LEU A 101 12.80 17.91 -20.75
N TYR A 102 11.51 18.07 -20.41
CA TYR A 102 10.91 19.38 -20.10
C TYR A 102 10.36 19.51 -18.68
N GLY A 103 10.39 18.44 -17.90
CA GLY A 103 9.95 18.41 -16.51
C GLY A 103 11.11 18.50 -15.52
N SER A 104 10.83 18.09 -14.29
CA SER A 104 11.74 18.18 -13.14
C SER A 104 12.18 16.82 -12.61
N SER A 105 11.88 15.72 -13.30
CA SER A 105 12.22 14.38 -12.82
C SER A 105 13.66 14.01 -13.19
N ASP A 106 14.48 13.78 -12.16
CA ASP A 106 15.92 13.56 -12.30
C ASP A 106 16.35 12.07 -12.28
N TYR A 107 15.46 11.13 -11.91
CA TYR A 107 15.86 9.73 -11.65
C TYR A 107 14.85 8.68 -12.12
N PHE A 108 15.30 7.80 -13.03
CA PHE A 108 14.59 6.60 -13.49
C PHE A 108 15.45 5.36 -13.22
N TYR A 109 14.86 4.34 -12.58
CA TYR A 109 15.41 2.99 -12.65
C TYR A 109 14.46 2.14 -13.47
N PHE A 110 14.94 1.72 -14.63
CA PHE A 110 14.24 0.82 -15.53
C PHE A 110 14.88 -0.57 -15.44
N HIS A 111 14.07 -1.58 -15.14
CA HIS A 111 14.50 -2.97 -15.23
C HIS A 111 13.52 -3.76 -16.09
N GLN A 112 14.02 -4.24 -17.22
CA GLN A 112 13.28 -5.12 -18.11
C GLN A 112 13.73 -6.57 -17.87
N ASN A 113 12.76 -7.46 -17.66
CA ASN A 113 13.00 -8.89 -17.55
C ASN A 113 12.38 -9.62 -18.73
N ASP A 114 13.22 -9.91 -19.72
CA ASP A 114 12.85 -10.52 -20.99
C ASP A 114 12.34 -11.97 -20.87
N THR A 115 12.63 -12.65 -19.74
CA THR A 115 12.22 -14.06 -19.58
C THR A 115 10.74 -14.24 -19.31
N ASN A 116 10.10 -13.23 -18.69
CA ASN A 116 8.68 -13.27 -18.31
C ASN A 116 7.86 -12.17 -18.98
N HIS A 117 8.47 -11.37 -19.88
CA HIS A 117 7.84 -10.19 -20.50
C HIS A 117 7.19 -9.27 -19.46
N THR A 118 7.93 -9.07 -18.37
CA THR A 118 7.57 -8.17 -17.28
C THR A 118 8.69 -7.16 -17.10
N SER A 119 8.34 -5.88 -17.12
CA SER A 119 9.27 -4.81 -16.78
C SER A 119 8.76 -4.10 -15.55
N PHE A 120 9.66 -3.65 -14.69
CA PHE A 120 9.30 -2.74 -13.61
C PHE A 120 10.13 -1.47 -13.71
N VAL A 121 9.46 -0.33 -13.50
CA VAL A 121 10.08 0.99 -13.45
C VAL A 121 9.88 1.52 -12.05
N GLN A 122 10.95 2.03 -11.46
CA GLN A 122 10.90 2.77 -10.20
C GLN A 122 11.34 4.21 -10.45
N LEU A 123 10.55 5.14 -9.95
CA LEU A 123 10.84 6.56 -10.03
C LEU A 123 10.97 7.15 -8.62
N TRP A 124 11.94 8.03 -8.43
CA TRP A 124 12.18 8.74 -7.18
C TRP A 124 12.20 10.24 -7.40
N MET A 125 11.58 10.97 -6.46
CA MET A 125 11.57 12.45 -6.37
C MET A 125 10.82 13.16 -7.52
N ASP A 126 10.15 14.28 -7.18
CA ASP A 126 9.51 15.22 -8.12
C ASP A 126 8.70 14.59 -9.27
N ILE A 127 7.80 13.68 -8.90
CA ILE A 127 6.96 12.97 -9.86
C ILE A 127 5.68 13.75 -10.16
N PRO A 128 5.30 13.91 -11.45
CA PRO A 128 4.05 14.57 -11.81
C PRO A 128 2.83 13.86 -11.22
N ARG A 129 1.86 14.66 -10.77
CA ARG A 129 0.56 14.17 -10.26
C ARG A 129 -0.40 13.77 -11.37
N GLU A 130 -0.21 14.36 -12.55
CA GLU A 130 -1.03 14.15 -13.72
C GLU A 130 -0.08 13.84 -14.87
N PHE A 131 -0.11 12.61 -15.38
CA PHE A 131 0.82 12.17 -16.40
C PHE A 131 0.23 11.06 -17.28
N LYS A 132 0.86 10.81 -18.42
CA LYS A 132 0.66 9.59 -19.20
C LYS A 132 1.96 8.79 -19.22
N ILE A 133 1.85 7.47 -19.39
CA ILE A 133 3.02 6.62 -19.66
C ILE A 133 3.23 6.62 -21.17
N LEU A 134 4.47 6.82 -21.61
CA LEU A 134 4.88 6.67 -23.00
C LEU A 134 5.89 5.52 -23.10
N LEU A 135 5.66 4.63 -24.06
CA LEU A 135 6.63 3.64 -24.51
C LEU A 135 7.13 4.04 -25.90
N TYR A 136 8.45 4.06 -26.05
CA TYR A 136 9.16 4.36 -27.29
C TYR A 136 9.86 3.11 -27.77
N ILE A 137 9.46 2.60 -28.92
CA ILE A 137 9.97 1.34 -29.49
C ILE A 137 11.05 1.65 -30.54
N SER A 138 11.89 0.67 -30.88
CA SER A 138 13.13 0.79 -31.68
C SER A 138 12.98 1.23 -33.15
N ASP A 139 11.84 1.79 -33.52
CA ASP A 139 11.47 2.27 -34.85
C ASP A 139 10.69 3.60 -34.80
N GLY A 140 10.72 4.30 -33.66
CA GLY A 140 9.99 5.55 -33.46
C GLY A 140 8.50 5.34 -33.21
N ILE A 141 8.07 4.10 -32.98
CA ILE A 141 6.69 3.84 -32.57
C ILE A 141 6.48 4.32 -31.14
N ILE A 142 5.42 5.11 -30.98
CA ILE A 142 4.99 5.68 -29.71
C ILE A 142 3.66 5.06 -29.30
N ILE A 143 3.64 4.48 -28.09
CA ILE A 143 2.45 3.95 -27.42
C ILE A 143 2.21 4.74 -26.14
N THR A 144 1.05 5.38 -25.99
CA THR A 144 0.71 6.11 -24.77
C THR A 144 -0.48 5.53 -24.02
N SER A 145 -0.43 5.61 -22.70
CA SER A 145 -1.56 5.28 -21.83
C SER A 145 -2.61 6.39 -21.80
N ASP A 146 -3.79 6.08 -21.26
CA ASP A 146 -4.73 7.10 -20.76
C ASP A 146 -4.07 8.02 -19.70
N LEU A 147 -4.69 9.19 -19.48
CA LEU A 147 -4.30 10.13 -18.42
C LEU A 147 -4.42 9.49 -17.04
N ILE A 148 -3.33 9.50 -16.30
CA ILE A 148 -3.25 9.07 -14.91
C ILE A 148 -3.28 10.31 -14.03
N ILE A 149 -4.28 10.39 -13.15
CA ILE A 149 -4.41 11.43 -12.13
C ILE A 149 -4.18 10.79 -10.77
N MET A 150 -3.15 11.24 -10.07
CA MET A 150 -2.78 10.70 -8.77
C MET A 150 -3.54 11.37 -7.62
N GLU A 151 -4.36 10.60 -6.93
CA GLU A 151 -5.06 11.06 -5.72
C GLU A 151 -4.24 10.87 -4.41
N GLN A 152 -3.20 10.01 -4.39
CA GLN A 152 -2.46 9.61 -3.17
C GLN A 152 -0.93 9.41 -3.42
N TYR A 153 -0.16 9.14 -2.35
CA TYR A 153 1.31 9.26 -2.31
C TYR A 153 2.12 7.95 -2.46
N ASP A 154 1.50 6.79 -2.72
CA ASP A 154 2.21 5.53 -2.97
C ASP A 154 1.50 4.75 -4.10
N TYR A 155 2.20 4.42 -5.19
CA TYR A 155 1.52 3.94 -6.40
C TYR A 155 2.40 3.00 -7.21
N ARG A 156 2.34 1.74 -6.77
CA ARG A 156 2.46 0.59 -7.67
C ARG A 156 1.31 0.66 -8.66
N LEU A 157 1.57 0.56 -9.95
CA LEU A 157 0.54 0.42 -10.98
C LEU A 157 0.99 -0.63 -11.99
N THR A 158 0.03 -1.23 -12.66
CA THR A 158 0.27 -2.16 -13.75
C THR A 158 -0.27 -1.55 -15.03
N TYR A 159 0.60 -1.40 -16.03
CA TYR A 159 0.23 -1.05 -17.38
C TYR A 159 0.19 -2.33 -18.22
N ASP A 160 -1.04 -2.77 -18.51
CA ASP A 160 -1.30 -3.99 -19.26
C ASP A 160 -1.53 -3.67 -20.74
N LEU A 161 -0.71 -4.26 -21.60
CA LEU A 161 -0.75 -4.09 -23.05
C LEU A 161 -1.44 -5.26 -23.76
N GLU A 162 -2.17 -6.12 -23.05
CA GLU A 162 -2.93 -7.20 -23.68
C GLU A 162 -3.86 -6.66 -24.77
N GLY A 163 -3.67 -7.15 -26.00
CA GLY A 163 -4.45 -6.74 -27.17
C GLY A 163 -4.02 -5.42 -27.82
N VAL A 164 -2.97 -4.76 -27.32
CA VAL A 164 -2.40 -3.57 -27.96
C VAL A 164 -1.41 -3.99 -29.05
N ASP A 165 -1.62 -3.48 -30.27
CA ASP A 165 -0.69 -3.70 -31.39
C ASP A 165 0.50 -2.74 -31.33
N LEU A 166 1.67 -3.26 -30.98
CA LEU A 166 2.89 -2.47 -30.79
C LEU A 166 3.63 -2.18 -32.11
N SER A 167 3.03 -2.45 -33.27
CA SER A 167 3.65 -2.22 -34.59
C SER A 167 3.29 -0.88 -35.25
N PHE A 168 2.54 0.00 -34.57
CA PHE A 168 2.25 1.35 -35.04
C PHE A 168 1.88 2.30 -33.90
N ASN A 169 1.92 3.60 -34.16
CA ASN A 169 1.61 4.65 -33.17
C ASN A 169 0.18 4.54 -32.66
N GLN A 170 0.02 4.49 -31.34
CA GLN A 170 -1.28 4.46 -30.67
C GLN A 170 -1.26 5.33 -29.42
N THR A 171 -2.35 6.05 -29.20
CA THR A 171 -2.50 6.90 -28.03
C THR A 171 -3.69 6.47 -27.19
N ASN A 172 -3.57 6.65 -25.88
CA ASN A 172 -4.62 6.33 -24.92
C ASN A 172 -5.08 4.85 -25.02
N VAL A 173 -4.12 3.93 -25.08
CA VAL A 173 -4.34 2.48 -25.19
C VAL A 173 -3.80 1.72 -23.98
N GLY A 174 -4.12 0.42 -23.91
CA GLY A 174 -3.79 -0.45 -22.79
C GLY A 174 -4.66 -0.18 -21.56
N VAL A 175 -4.49 -1.01 -20.53
CA VAL A 175 -5.28 -0.94 -19.30
C VAL A 175 -4.35 -0.60 -18.13
N ILE A 176 -4.64 0.53 -17.47
CA ILE A 176 -3.98 0.89 -16.22
C ILE A 176 -4.76 0.28 -15.06
N SER A 177 -4.07 -0.52 -14.25
CA SER A 177 -4.61 -1.13 -13.05
C SER A 177 -3.59 -1.05 -11.90
N GLY A 178 -3.89 -1.67 -10.77
CA GLY A 178 -2.92 -1.81 -9.69
C GLY A 178 -2.72 -0.59 -8.80
N PHE A 179 -3.39 0.55 -9.05
CA PHE A 179 -3.52 1.60 -8.04
C PHE A 179 -3.89 0.93 -6.73
N ASN A 180 -3.06 1.08 -5.69
CA ASN A 180 -3.38 0.61 -4.36
C ASN A 180 -4.62 1.37 -3.89
N GLY A 181 -5.76 0.79 -4.24
CA GLY A 181 -7.05 1.43 -4.23
C GLY A 181 -7.42 1.82 -2.83
N LYS A 182 -8.29 2.83 -2.73
CA LYS A 182 -8.99 3.27 -1.52
C LYS A 182 -9.14 2.06 -0.59
N PRO A 183 -8.33 1.95 0.47
CA PRO A 183 -8.12 0.68 1.16
C PRO A 183 -9.38 0.14 1.83
N TRP A 184 -10.27 1.08 2.13
CA TRP A 184 -11.61 0.91 2.64
C TRP A 184 -12.60 0.31 1.63
N LEU A 185 -12.27 0.25 0.34
CA LEU A 185 -13.09 -0.31 -0.73
C LEU A 185 -12.61 -1.69 -1.20
N ASN A 186 -11.43 -2.14 -0.80
CA ASN A 186 -10.89 -3.44 -1.18
C ASN A 186 -11.62 -4.57 -0.41
N VAL A 187 -12.32 -5.44 -1.15
CA VAL A 187 -13.09 -6.58 -0.59
C VAL A 187 -12.20 -7.52 0.20
N THR A 188 -10.96 -7.75 -0.26
CA THR A 188 -10.03 -8.67 0.40
C THR A 188 -9.60 -8.17 1.77
N THR A 189 -9.42 -6.86 1.93
CA THR A 189 -9.14 -6.23 3.24
C THR A 189 -10.21 -6.60 4.27
N TRP A 190 -11.48 -6.46 3.89
CA TRP A 190 -12.61 -6.76 4.77
C TRP A 190 -12.82 -8.25 4.99
N PHE A 191 -12.60 -9.08 3.98
CA PHE A 191 -12.64 -10.53 4.12
C PHE A 191 -11.59 -11.03 5.13
N ASN A 192 -10.35 -10.56 5.01
CA ASN A 192 -9.27 -10.90 5.93
C ASN A 192 -9.57 -10.44 7.37
N PHE A 193 -10.12 -9.23 7.52
CA PHE A 193 -10.60 -8.75 8.82
C PHE A 193 -11.67 -9.67 9.42
N LEU A 194 -12.70 -10.03 8.65
CA LEU A 194 -13.79 -10.89 9.11
C LEU A 194 -13.29 -12.27 9.51
N LEU A 195 -12.38 -12.87 8.74
CA LEU A 195 -11.79 -14.16 9.05
C LEU A 195 -11.06 -14.11 10.40
N ARG A 196 -10.20 -13.10 10.61
CA ARG A 196 -9.50 -12.90 11.89
C ARG A 196 -10.49 -12.71 13.04
N LEU A 197 -11.49 -11.85 12.87
CA LEU A 197 -12.51 -11.58 13.88
C LEU A 197 -13.24 -12.86 14.30
N ILE A 198 -13.72 -13.66 13.34
CA ILE A 198 -14.45 -14.90 13.61
C ILE A 198 -13.56 -15.90 14.37
N LEU A 199 -12.30 -16.06 13.96
CA LEU A 199 -11.37 -16.98 14.59
C LEU A 199 -11.04 -16.57 16.02
N THR A 200 -10.73 -15.29 16.25
CA THR A 200 -10.50 -14.75 17.59
C THR A 200 -11.72 -14.97 18.47
N LEU A 201 -12.92 -14.62 18.00
CA LEU A 201 -14.16 -14.84 18.76
C LEU A 201 -14.41 -16.32 19.09
N ALA A 202 -14.11 -17.23 18.16
CA ALA A 202 -14.26 -18.67 18.41
C ALA A 202 -13.30 -19.17 19.51
N ILE A 203 -12.05 -18.73 19.47
CA ILE A 203 -11.02 -19.07 20.47
C ILE A 203 -11.39 -18.50 21.84
N GLU A 204 -11.70 -17.21 21.90
CA GLU A 204 -12.06 -16.47 23.10
C GLU A 204 -13.26 -17.12 23.81
N LEU A 205 -14.36 -17.31 23.09
CA LEU A 205 -15.58 -17.87 23.66
C LEU A 205 -15.42 -19.37 24.01
N GLY A 206 -14.65 -20.12 23.21
CA GLY A 206 -14.31 -21.50 23.50
C GLY A 206 -13.50 -21.64 24.79
N LEU A 207 -12.45 -20.83 24.96
CA LEU A 207 -11.67 -20.79 26.18
C LEU A 207 -12.47 -20.26 27.37
N LEU A 208 -13.34 -19.28 27.16
CA LEU A 208 -14.22 -18.74 28.20
C LEU A 208 -15.09 -19.86 28.79
N TYR A 209 -15.65 -20.68 27.91
CA TYR A 209 -16.41 -21.87 28.29
C TYR A 209 -15.56 -22.91 29.03
N LEU A 210 -14.34 -23.21 28.54
CA LEU A 210 -13.40 -24.15 29.19
C LEU A 210 -12.95 -23.67 30.57
N PHE A 211 -12.82 -22.36 30.76
CA PHE A 211 -12.57 -21.74 32.06
C PHE A 211 -13.82 -21.70 32.95
N ASN A 212 -14.91 -22.41 32.60
CA ASN A 212 -16.18 -22.51 33.33
C ASN A 212 -16.85 -21.16 33.63
N PHE A 213 -16.68 -20.16 32.77
CA PHE A 213 -17.62 -19.05 32.75
C PHE A 213 -18.91 -19.55 32.09
N ARG A 214 -20.06 -19.28 32.73
CA ARG A 214 -21.38 -19.79 32.32
C ARG A 214 -22.44 -18.71 32.26
N LYS A 215 -22.18 -17.51 32.79
CA LYS A 215 -23.16 -16.42 32.75
C LYS A 215 -23.22 -15.82 31.34
N LYS A 216 -24.42 -15.79 30.76
CA LYS A 216 -24.68 -15.16 29.45
C LYS A 216 -24.10 -13.73 29.35
N TRP A 217 -24.24 -12.95 30.43
CA TRP A 217 -23.66 -11.60 30.51
C TRP A 217 -22.15 -11.57 30.37
N THR A 218 -21.43 -12.57 30.90
CA THR A 218 -19.97 -12.65 30.75
C THR A 218 -19.59 -12.89 29.29
N PHE A 219 -20.32 -13.77 28.59
CA PHE A 219 -20.11 -14.02 27.15
C PHE A 219 -20.34 -12.76 26.32
N LEU A 220 -21.42 -12.01 26.60
CA LEU A 220 -21.73 -10.76 25.88
C LEU A 220 -20.65 -9.69 26.09
N ILE A 221 -20.11 -9.56 27.31
CA ILE A 221 -19.03 -8.62 27.60
C ILE A 221 -17.76 -8.98 26.81
N ILE A 222 -17.35 -10.25 26.83
CA ILE A 222 -16.17 -10.72 26.09
C ILE A 222 -16.35 -10.54 24.58
N LEU A 223 -17.52 -10.92 24.05
CA LEU A 223 -17.85 -10.75 22.64
C LEU A 223 -17.73 -9.28 22.20
N GLY A 224 -18.36 -8.36 22.96
CA GLY A 224 -18.34 -6.94 22.64
C GLY A 224 -16.94 -6.33 22.73
N MET A 225 -16.16 -6.71 23.75
CA MET A 225 -14.78 -6.25 23.91
C MET A 225 -13.90 -6.67 22.73
N ASN A 226 -13.96 -7.94 22.33
CA ASN A 226 -13.18 -8.47 21.21
C ASN A 226 -13.54 -7.81 19.87
N ILE A 227 -14.84 -7.58 19.63
CA ILE A 227 -15.26 -6.88 18.40
C ILE A 227 -14.67 -5.48 18.38
N ILE A 228 -14.74 -4.73 19.49
CA ILE A 228 -14.23 -3.36 19.58
C ILE A 228 -12.71 -3.33 19.42
N SER A 229 -11.98 -4.20 20.12
CA SER A 229 -10.52 -4.26 20.05
C SER A 229 -10.04 -4.63 18.65
N GLN A 230 -10.64 -5.64 18.02
CA GLN A 230 -10.31 -6.08 16.66
C GLN A 230 -10.63 -5.02 15.61
N VAL A 231 -11.76 -4.31 15.72
CA VAL A 231 -12.07 -3.19 14.81
C VAL A 231 -11.02 -2.09 14.91
N ILE A 232 -10.63 -1.70 16.14
CA ILE A 232 -9.65 -0.64 16.36
C ILE A 232 -8.27 -1.07 15.85
N LEU A 233 -7.83 -2.28 16.18
CA LEU A 233 -6.56 -2.81 15.69
C LEU A 233 -6.54 -2.87 14.16
N ASN A 234 -7.62 -3.32 13.53
CA ASN A 234 -7.69 -3.43 12.08
C ASN A 234 -7.66 -2.06 11.38
N ILE A 235 -8.30 -1.03 11.95
CA ILE A 235 -8.21 0.36 11.46
C ILE A 235 -6.75 0.84 11.51
N VAL A 236 -6.04 0.56 12.60
CA VAL A 236 -4.62 0.92 12.75
C VAL A 236 -3.77 0.16 11.73
N LEU A 237 -3.99 -1.14 11.54
CA LEU A 237 -3.25 -1.96 10.59
C LEU A 237 -3.44 -1.51 9.14
N ILE A 238 -4.68 -1.21 8.73
CA ILE A 238 -4.95 -0.63 7.42
C ILE A 238 -4.21 0.69 7.29
N SER A 239 -4.37 1.60 8.25
CA SER A 239 -3.72 2.91 8.20
C SER A 239 -2.21 2.78 8.02
N VAL A 240 -1.56 1.96 8.85
CA VAL A 240 -0.11 1.72 8.78
C VAL A 240 0.31 1.10 7.45
N TYR A 241 -0.38 0.07 6.97
CA TYR A 241 -0.01 -0.59 5.70
C TYR A 241 0.05 0.43 4.55
N TYR A 242 -0.95 1.31 4.46
CA TYR A 242 -1.03 2.31 3.39
C TYR A 242 -0.16 3.56 3.64
N THR A 243 0.30 3.82 4.86
CA THR A 243 1.19 4.96 5.16
C THR A 243 2.66 4.60 5.30
N SER A 244 3.03 3.31 5.30
CA SER A 244 4.39 2.88 5.69
C SER A 244 5.35 2.62 4.52
N PHE A 245 5.08 3.17 3.33
CA PHE A 245 6.05 3.33 2.22
C PHE A 245 7.01 2.16 2.05
N ASP A 246 6.48 1.02 1.61
CA ASP A 246 7.25 -0.16 1.23
C ASP A 246 8.03 -0.87 2.36
N ASN A 247 7.73 -0.56 3.63
CA ASN A 247 8.32 -1.27 4.76
C ASN A 247 7.57 -2.59 5.02
N GLY A 248 8.05 -3.68 4.41
CA GLY A 248 7.51 -5.04 4.61
C GLY A 248 7.46 -5.51 6.08
N TYR A 249 8.15 -4.83 6.99
CA TYR A 249 8.10 -5.09 8.43
C TYR A 249 7.08 -4.22 9.18
N ALA A 250 6.58 -3.13 8.60
CA ALA A 250 5.69 -2.20 9.29
C ALA A 250 4.36 -2.86 9.70
N PHE A 251 3.80 -3.71 8.82
CA PHE A 251 2.59 -4.47 9.12
C PHE A 251 2.79 -5.48 10.26
N PRO A 252 3.72 -6.46 10.20
CA PRO A 252 3.88 -7.45 11.26
C PRO A 252 4.33 -6.84 12.59
N VAL A 253 5.16 -5.79 12.58
CA VAL A 253 5.54 -5.07 13.81
C VAL A 253 4.33 -4.37 14.44
N THR A 254 3.53 -3.67 13.64
CA THR A 254 2.31 -3.01 14.13
C THR A 254 1.30 -4.02 14.64
N LEU A 255 1.17 -5.19 14.01
CA LEU A 255 0.32 -6.27 14.49
C LEU A 255 0.77 -6.75 15.87
N ILE A 256 2.05 -7.05 16.05
CA ILE A 256 2.59 -7.51 17.34
C ILE A 256 2.40 -6.46 18.43
N ILE A 257 2.75 -5.20 18.15
CA ILE A 257 2.64 -4.10 19.11
C ILE A 257 1.16 -3.84 19.43
N GLY A 258 0.32 -3.72 18.41
CA GLY A 258 -1.10 -3.46 18.56
C GLY A 258 -1.82 -4.55 19.37
N GLU A 259 -1.56 -5.82 19.05
CA GLU A 259 -2.09 -6.95 19.83
C GLU A 259 -1.59 -6.96 21.28
N PHE A 260 -0.34 -6.58 21.55
CA PHE A 260 0.16 -6.46 22.92
C PHE A 260 -0.64 -5.43 23.73
N PHE A 261 -1.04 -4.31 23.12
CA PHE A 261 -1.86 -3.32 23.80
C PHE A 261 -3.33 -3.71 23.92
N VAL A 262 -3.88 -4.38 22.91
CA VAL A 262 -5.19 -5.04 23.01
C VAL A 262 -5.21 -6.02 24.17
N PHE A 263 -4.18 -6.87 24.28
CA PHE A 263 -3.99 -7.83 25.36
C PHE A 263 -4.04 -7.19 26.75
N LEU A 264 -3.27 -6.12 26.95
CA LEU A 264 -3.26 -5.39 28.22
C LEU A 264 -4.62 -4.74 28.51
N GLY A 265 -5.24 -4.17 27.48
CA GLY A 265 -6.58 -3.60 27.58
C GLY A 265 -7.59 -4.64 28.04
N GLU A 266 -7.70 -5.75 27.31
CA GLU A 266 -8.67 -6.82 27.58
C GLU A 266 -8.49 -7.44 28.96
N ALA A 267 -7.26 -7.75 29.38
CA ALA A 267 -6.99 -8.26 30.72
C ALA A 267 -7.46 -7.29 31.81
N LEU A 268 -7.23 -6.00 31.61
CA LEU A 268 -7.71 -4.95 32.51
C LEU A 268 -9.25 -4.90 32.52
N PHE A 269 -9.89 -4.90 31.35
CA PHE A 269 -11.35 -4.88 31.25
C PHE A 269 -12.01 -6.10 31.89
N VAL A 270 -11.49 -7.30 31.64
CA VAL A 270 -11.96 -8.55 32.26
C VAL A 270 -11.86 -8.46 33.79
N SER A 271 -10.78 -7.88 34.32
CA SER A 271 -10.60 -7.70 35.76
C SER A 271 -11.65 -6.76 36.39
N ILE A 272 -12.13 -5.78 35.64
CA ILE A 272 -13.05 -4.73 36.10
C ILE A 272 -14.51 -5.11 35.87
N LEU A 273 -14.86 -5.48 34.64
CA LEU A 273 -16.23 -5.66 34.14
C LEU A 273 -16.82 -7.02 34.52
N ILE A 274 -16.03 -8.09 34.47
CA ILE A 274 -16.52 -9.44 34.77
C ILE A 274 -16.44 -9.67 36.27
N LYS A 275 -17.56 -10.03 36.89
CA LYS A 275 -17.64 -10.38 38.33
C LYS A 275 -17.79 -11.87 38.58
N GLU A 276 -17.91 -12.66 37.52
CA GLU A 276 -17.93 -14.10 37.62
C GLU A 276 -16.53 -14.62 37.98
N HIS A 277 -16.46 -15.49 38.99
CA HIS A 277 -15.21 -16.05 39.54
C HIS A 277 -14.24 -15.05 40.21
N LYS A 278 -13.28 -15.62 40.95
CA LYS A 278 -12.18 -14.88 41.60
C LYS A 278 -11.28 -14.20 40.56
N LEU A 279 -10.64 -13.11 40.97
CA LEU A 279 -9.80 -12.28 40.10
C LEU A 279 -8.73 -13.08 39.35
N GLY A 280 -8.04 -14.00 40.03
CA GLY A 280 -7.00 -14.83 39.41
C GLY A 280 -7.51 -15.70 38.25
N ARG A 281 -8.75 -16.21 38.33
CA ARG A 281 -9.35 -17.01 37.24
C ARG A 281 -9.73 -16.13 36.05
N ARG A 282 -10.22 -14.92 36.32
CA ARG A 282 -10.55 -13.91 35.30
C ARG A 282 -9.30 -13.48 34.52
N ILE A 283 -8.24 -13.13 35.24
CA ILE A 283 -6.97 -12.75 34.63
C ILE A 283 -6.35 -13.96 33.90
N GLY A 284 -6.30 -15.14 34.53
CA GLY A 284 -5.75 -16.35 33.91
C GLY A 284 -6.46 -16.73 32.61
N TYR A 285 -7.79 -16.61 32.56
CA TYR A 285 -8.55 -16.76 31.32
C TYR A 285 -8.07 -15.75 30.26
N SER A 286 -8.06 -14.46 30.59
CA SER A 286 -7.74 -13.41 29.61
C SER A 286 -6.34 -13.55 29.06
N LEU A 287 -5.36 -13.88 29.91
CA LEU A 287 -3.98 -14.10 29.46
C LEU A 287 -3.91 -15.29 28.50
N VAL A 288 -4.53 -16.43 28.85
CA VAL A 288 -4.48 -17.63 27.99
C VAL A 288 -5.22 -17.42 26.67
N ALA A 289 -6.41 -16.80 26.71
CA ALA A 289 -7.21 -16.54 25.52
C ALA A 289 -6.48 -15.61 24.55
N ASN A 290 -6.07 -14.44 25.03
CA ASN A 290 -5.43 -13.47 24.16
C ASN A 290 -4.04 -13.95 23.68
N THR A 291 -3.27 -14.71 24.48
CA THR A 291 -2.00 -15.31 24.01
C THR A 291 -2.25 -16.33 22.90
N LEU A 292 -3.26 -17.20 23.04
CA LEU A 292 -3.57 -18.18 22.00
C LEU A 292 -4.06 -17.50 20.71
N SER A 293 -4.92 -16.48 20.85
CA SER A 293 -5.39 -15.66 19.73
C SER A 293 -4.25 -14.95 19.01
N LEU A 294 -3.27 -14.38 19.74
CA LEU A 294 -2.08 -13.76 19.16
C LEU A 294 -1.24 -14.76 18.35
N VAL A 295 -0.92 -15.93 18.92
CA VAL A 295 -0.11 -16.94 18.23
C VAL A 295 -0.80 -17.39 16.95
N ILE A 296 -2.11 -17.66 17.00
CA ILE A 296 -2.89 -18.07 15.82
C ILE A 296 -2.98 -16.93 14.81
N GLY A 297 -3.21 -15.69 15.25
CA GLY A 297 -3.24 -14.50 14.39
C GLY A 297 -1.93 -14.30 13.64
N LEU A 298 -0.78 -14.49 14.30
CA LEU A 298 0.54 -14.43 13.69
C LEU A 298 0.81 -15.57 12.69
N LEU A 299 0.39 -16.80 13.02
CA LEU A 299 0.51 -17.94 12.11
C LEU A 299 -0.36 -17.78 10.86
N LEU A 300 -1.56 -17.20 11.01
CA LEU A 300 -2.42 -16.87 9.88
C LEU A 300 -1.82 -15.75 9.04
N ALA A 301 -1.28 -14.71 9.68
CA ALA A 301 -0.61 -13.62 8.97
C ALA A 301 0.61 -14.11 8.17
N SER A 302 1.36 -15.10 8.69
CA SER A 302 2.50 -15.68 7.97
C SER A 302 2.10 -16.63 6.85
N TRP A 303 0.97 -17.34 6.96
CA TRP A 303 0.40 -18.16 5.88
C TRP A 303 -0.34 -17.35 4.81
N LEU A 304 -0.98 -16.24 5.20
CA LEU A 304 -1.69 -15.31 4.31
C LEU A 304 -0.75 -14.23 3.74
N SER A 305 0.56 -14.43 3.82
CA SER A 305 1.62 -13.53 3.32
C SER A 305 1.59 -13.25 1.80
N PHE A 306 0.54 -13.67 1.10
CA PHE A 306 0.28 -13.34 -0.30
C PHE A 306 -0.79 -12.28 -0.55
N ILE A 307 -1.49 -11.76 0.48
CA ILE A 307 -2.58 -10.82 0.23
C ILE A 307 -2.66 -9.72 1.29
N ILE A 308 -1.64 -8.86 1.29
CA ILE A 308 -1.88 -7.43 1.50
C ILE A 308 -1.46 -6.69 0.24
#